data_AF-A0A7J4PD54-F1
#
_entry.id   AF-A0A7J4PD54-F1
#
_cell.length_a   1.000
_cell.length_b   1.000
_cell.length_c   1.000
_cell.angle_alpha   90.00
_cell.angle_beta   90.00
_cell.angle_gamma   90.00
#
_symmetry.space_group_name_H-M   'P 1'
#
loop_
_entity.id
_entity.type
_entity.pdbx_description
1 polymer ?
#
loop_
_entity_poly.entity_id
_entity_poly.type
_entity_poly.pdbx_seq_one_letter_code
_entity_poly.pdbx_strand_id
1 'polypeptide(L)'
;MFRRSRRGAKAKGKYLTPEEIREKLEELKGKIPFFVLDELSNELKDKELTKEQFKSIVSEVAERVEQSRVDKKVENVFEQLTKISSGIESMGKLTRERPSEGVSLEEIEKLEVKVDDLLKKTGDFSANNKSLVEDLRDHLAKIEKSTGSLSEIPTERLERVERETSALLSRMEDLSKDLHIVFGQADVRELVHLGLKGKLA
;
A
#
# COMPACT_ATOMS: atom_id res chain seq x y z
N MET A 1 -40.98 6.53 -42.50
CA MET A 1 -39.70 5.90 -42.87
C MET A 1 -38.64 6.29 -41.85
N PHE A 2 -38.01 5.27 -41.26
CA PHE A 2 -36.67 5.20 -40.64
C PHE A 2 -36.25 6.15 -39.50
N ARG A 3 -36.25 5.54 -38.30
CA ARG A 3 -35.37 5.79 -37.14
C ARG A 3 -33.89 5.86 -37.54
N ARG A 4 -33.12 6.69 -36.82
CA ARG A 4 -31.78 6.44 -36.19
C ARG A 4 -31.23 7.80 -35.72
N SER A 5 -30.64 8.00 -34.55
CA SER A 5 -30.24 7.09 -33.48
C SER A 5 -29.97 7.95 -32.22
N ARG A 6 -30.86 7.87 -31.22
CA ARG A 6 -30.44 8.03 -29.82
C ARG A 6 -29.74 6.72 -29.42
N ARG A 7 -28.42 6.75 -29.25
CA ARG A 7 -27.59 5.71 -28.63
C ARG A 7 -26.45 6.42 -27.89
N GLY A 8 -26.09 6.12 -26.66
CA GLY A 8 -26.55 5.11 -25.69
C GLY A 8 -26.57 5.73 -24.30
N ALA A 9 -27.54 5.44 -23.43
CA ALA A 9 -27.72 4.16 -22.75
C ALA A 9 -26.55 3.80 -21.81
N LYS A 10 -26.72 4.26 -20.56
CA LYS A 10 -26.48 3.51 -19.31
C LYS A 10 -25.13 2.79 -19.16
N ALA A 11 -24.24 3.42 -18.39
CA ALA A 11 -23.44 2.72 -17.39
C ALA A 11 -23.70 3.39 -16.04
N LYS A 12 -24.63 2.83 -15.24
CA LYS A 12 -24.82 3.20 -13.84
C LYS A 12 -23.63 2.63 -13.05
N GLY A 13 -22.49 3.32 -13.06
CA GLY A 13 -21.45 3.08 -12.07
C GLY A 13 -21.94 3.67 -10.73
N LYS A 14 -22.02 2.86 -9.67
CA LYS A 14 -22.23 3.40 -8.32
C LYS A 14 -21.05 4.33 -8.01
N TYR A 15 -21.32 5.63 -7.88
CA TYR A 15 -20.36 6.59 -7.34
C TYR A 15 -20.02 6.18 -5.91
N LEU A 16 -18.76 6.31 -5.54
CA LEU A 16 -18.29 6.04 -4.20
C LEU A 16 -18.75 7.16 -3.25
N THR A 17 -19.19 6.79 -2.06
CA THR A 17 -19.41 7.79 -1.01
C THR A 17 -18.07 8.26 -0.41
N PRO A 18 -18.01 9.44 0.21
CA PRO A 18 -16.81 9.90 0.90
C PRO A 18 -16.30 8.93 1.98
N GLU A 19 -17.21 8.18 2.60
CA GLU A 19 -16.88 7.13 3.57
C GLU A 19 -16.23 5.92 2.89
N GLU A 20 -16.79 5.45 1.76
CA GLU A 20 -16.20 4.35 0.98
C GLU A 20 -14.82 4.73 0.39
N ILE A 21 -14.60 6.01 0.04
CA ILE A 21 -13.29 6.51 -0.39
C ILE A 21 -12.27 6.44 0.75
N ARG A 22 -12.66 6.86 1.96
CA ARG A 22 -11.79 6.78 3.14
C ARG A 22 -11.44 5.35 3.50
N GLU A 23 -12.42 4.46 3.52
CA GLU A 23 -12.21 3.05 3.83
C GLU A 23 -11.23 2.40 2.83
N LYS A 24 -11.37 2.72 1.54
CA LYS A 24 -10.44 2.25 0.51
C LYS A 24 -9.04 2.89 0.57
N LEU A 25 -8.91 4.13 1.05
CA LEU A 25 -7.61 4.75 1.28
C LEU A 25 -6.90 4.14 2.50
N GLU A 26 -7.65 3.74 3.52
CA GLU A 26 -7.12 3.01 4.69
C GLU A 26 -6.53 1.65 4.28
N GLU A 27 -7.15 0.93 3.36
CA GLU A 27 -6.61 -0.34 2.80
C GLU A 27 -5.25 -0.17 2.09
N LEU A 28 -4.90 1.04 1.69
CA LEU A 28 -3.63 1.36 1.02
C LEU A 28 -2.52 1.76 2.00
N LYS A 29 -2.83 1.91 3.30
CA LYS A 29 -1.82 2.13 4.33
C LYS A 29 -0.81 0.99 4.34
N GLY A 30 0.47 1.35 4.38
CA GLY A 30 1.60 0.41 4.32
C GLY A 30 2.13 0.14 2.91
N LYS A 31 1.32 0.33 1.86
CA LYS A 31 1.78 0.30 0.45
C LYS A 31 2.18 1.68 -0.04
N ILE A 32 1.39 2.69 0.29
CA ILE A 32 1.61 4.09 -0.06
C ILE A 32 1.98 4.87 1.22
N PRO A 33 2.97 5.78 1.18
CA PRO A 33 3.32 6.62 2.32
C PRO A 33 2.14 7.47 2.82
N PHE A 34 2.05 7.66 4.14
CA PHE A 34 0.94 8.37 4.78
C PHE A 34 0.70 9.78 4.22
N PHE A 35 1.76 10.55 3.95
CA PHE A 35 1.63 11.91 3.41
C PHE A 35 0.95 11.94 2.03
N VAL A 36 1.23 10.94 1.19
CA VAL A 36 0.61 10.81 -0.14
C VAL A 36 -0.87 10.41 0.01
N LEU A 37 -1.19 9.54 0.96
CA LEU A 37 -2.57 9.13 1.25
C LEU A 37 -3.40 10.28 1.83
N ASP A 38 -2.81 11.13 2.68
CA ASP A 38 -3.46 12.30 3.26
C ASP A 38 -3.77 13.35 2.19
N GLU A 39 -2.82 13.59 1.28
CA GLU A 39 -2.98 14.49 0.13
C GLU A 39 -4.05 13.97 -0.84
N LEU A 40 -4.02 12.67 -1.17
CA LEU A 40 -5.07 11.99 -1.93
C LEU A 40 -6.44 12.11 -1.26
N SER A 41 -6.53 11.92 0.06
CA SER A 41 -7.79 12.02 0.78
C SER A 41 -8.40 13.42 0.66
N ASN A 42 -7.55 14.45 0.76
CA ASN A 42 -7.97 15.84 0.62
C ASN A 42 -8.40 16.17 -0.82
N GLU A 43 -7.69 15.68 -1.84
CA GLU A 43 -8.05 15.92 -3.24
C GLU A 43 -9.30 15.17 -3.72
N LEU A 44 -9.60 14.02 -3.13
CA LEU A 44 -10.76 13.19 -3.49
C LEU A 44 -12.02 13.52 -2.69
N LYS A 45 -11.91 14.35 -1.64
CA LYS A 45 -12.98 14.63 -0.67
C LYS A 45 -14.28 15.19 -1.29
N ASP A 46 -14.14 15.98 -2.35
CA ASP A 46 -15.26 16.66 -3.03
C ASP A 46 -15.49 16.15 -4.46
N LYS A 47 -14.88 15.01 -4.83
CA LYS A 47 -14.97 14.46 -6.20
C LYS A 47 -15.94 13.29 -6.28
N GLU A 48 -16.91 13.38 -7.18
CA GLU A 48 -17.77 12.26 -7.53
C GLU A 48 -17.01 11.26 -8.41
N LEU A 49 -16.57 10.16 -7.80
CA LEU A 49 -15.73 9.16 -8.46
C LEU A 49 -16.41 7.81 -8.46
N THR A 50 -16.37 7.12 -9.59
CA THR A 50 -16.76 5.72 -9.66
C THR A 50 -15.67 4.81 -9.08
N LYS A 51 -16.03 3.57 -8.72
CA LYS A 51 -15.07 2.57 -8.24
C LYS A 51 -13.89 2.35 -9.20
N GLU A 52 -14.13 2.42 -10.51
CA GLU A 52 -13.11 2.24 -11.54
C GLU A 52 -12.17 3.45 -11.62
N GLN A 53 -12.71 4.67 -11.58
CA GLN A 53 -11.91 5.90 -11.57
C GLN A 53 -11.01 5.98 -10.33
N PHE A 54 -11.55 5.65 -9.15
CA PHE A 54 -10.76 5.58 -7.92
C PHE A 54 -9.62 4.57 -8.03
N LYS A 55 -9.90 3.36 -8.56
CA LYS A 55 -8.89 2.31 -8.74
C LYS A 55 -7.80 2.75 -9.72
N SER A 56 -8.16 3.45 -10.79
CA SER A 56 -7.20 4.00 -11.76
C SER A 56 -6.27 5.03 -11.11
N ILE A 57 -6.82 6.00 -10.37
CA ILE A 57 -6.04 7.04 -9.68
C ILE A 57 -5.07 6.41 -8.68
N VAL A 58 -5.56 5.46 -7.87
CA VAL A 58 -4.74 4.76 -6.87
C VAL A 58 -3.62 3.96 -7.52
N SER A 59 -3.91 3.27 -8.63
CA SER A 59 -2.92 2.51 -9.40
C SER A 59 -1.80 3.41 -9.91
N GLU A 60 -2.16 4.54 -10.49
CA GLU A 60 -1.21 5.50 -11.08
C GLU A 60 -0.34 6.15 -10.00
N VAL A 61 -0.93 6.48 -8.83
CA VAL A 61 -0.16 7.00 -7.69
C VAL A 61 0.76 5.93 -7.10
N ALA A 62 0.30 4.69 -6.97
CA ALA A 62 1.13 3.58 -6.51
C ALA A 62 2.33 3.34 -7.44
N GLU A 63 2.11 3.32 -8.76
CA GLU A 63 3.18 3.17 -9.75
C GLU A 63 4.19 4.32 -9.68
N ARG A 64 3.74 5.58 -9.55
CA ARG A 64 4.65 6.73 -9.42
C ARG A 64 5.48 6.68 -8.14
N VAL A 65 4.89 6.27 -7.02
CA VAL A 65 5.60 6.11 -5.75
C VAL A 65 6.63 4.98 -5.86
N GLU A 66 6.29 3.89 -6.53
CA GLU A 66 7.19 2.76 -6.75
C GLU A 66 8.33 3.12 -7.70
N GLN A 67 8.04 3.81 -8.82
CA GLN A 67 9.05 4.37 -9.73
C GLN A 67 10.00 5.31 -8.99
N SER A 68 9.50 6.25 -8.18
CA SER A 68 10.36 7.15 -7.41
C SER A 68 11.29 6.42 -6.41
N ARG A 69 10.83 5.30 -5.82
CA ARG A 69 11.67 4.46 -4.96
C ARG A 69 12.70 3.67 -5.76
N VAL A 70 12.34 3.20 -6.95
CA VAL A 70 13.26 2.52 -7.87
C VAL A 70 14.31 3.49 -8.40
N ASP A 71 13.92 4.68 -8.84
CA ASP A 71 14.83 5.71 -9.36
C ASP A 71 15.88 6.10 -8.33
N LYS A 72 15.49 6.33 -7.07
CA LYS A 72 16.45 6.61 -5.98
C LYS A 72 17.43 5.46 -5.73
N LYS A 73 16.98 4.20 -5.87
CA LYS A 73 17.86 3.03 -5.75
C LYS A 73 18.78 2.92 -6.95
N VAL A 74 18.28 3.16 -8.16
CA VAL A 74 19.05 3.15 -9.41
C VAL A 74 20.11 4.25 -9.41
N GLU A 75 19.76 5.46 -8.97
CA GLU A 75 20.68 6.59 -8.81
C GLU A 75 21.81 6.25 -7.83
N ASN A 76 21.48 5.69 -6.67
CA ASN A 76 22.48 5.27 -5.67
C ASN A 76 23.39 4.13 -6.21
N VAL A 77 22.84 3.18 -6.96
CA VAL A 77 23.62 2.14 -7.65
C VAL A 77 24.50 2.75 -8.75
N PHE A 78 24.01 3.76 -9.48
CA PHE A 78 24.77 4.45 -10.51
C PHE A 78 25.92 5.26 -9.91
N GLU A 79 25.71 5.91 -8.76
CA GLU A 79 26.77 6.57 -7.98
C GLU A 79 27.84 5.58 -7.49
N GLN A 80 27.42 4.38 -7.07
CA GLN A 80 28.36 3.33 -6.66
C GLN A 80 29.13 2.77 -7.87
N LEU A 81 28.46 2.55 -9.01
CA LEU A 81 29.09 2.12 -10.25
C LEU A 81 30.07 3.15 -10.81
N THR A 82 29.74 4.44 -10.75
CA THR A 82 30.64 5.52 -11.17
C THR A 82 31.86 5.62 -10.25
N LYS A 83 31.68 5.46 -8.93
CA LYS A 83 32.82 5.34 -7.99
C LYS A 83 33.71 4.13 -8.30
N ILE A 84 33.11 2.96 -8.55
CA ILE A 84 33.87 1.75 -8.92
C ILE A 84 34.59 1.93 -10.27
N SER A 85 33.90 2.47 -11.28
CA SER A 85 34.47 2.74 -12.60
C SER A 85 35.65 3.73 -12.51
N SER A 86 35.52 4.79 -11.71
CA SER A 86 36.63 5.73 -11.46
C SER A 86 37.80 5.08 -10.73
N GLY A 87 37.53 4.13 -9.81
CA GLY A 87 38.54 3.32 -9.14
C GLY A 87 39.27 2.39 -10.12
N ILE A 88 38.53 1.74 -11.02
CA ILE A 88 39.07 0.86 -12.06
C ILE A 88 39.88 1.65 -13.09
N GLU A 89 39.44 2.84 -13.51
CA GLU A 89 40.22 3.72 -14.38
C GLU A 89 41.51 4.19 -13.69
N SER A 90 41.44 4.52 -12.39
CA SER A 90 42.62 4.93 -11.62
C SER A 90 43.63 3.79 -11.50
N MET A 91 43.16 2.57 -11.26
CA MET A 91 43.99 1.35 -11.32
C MET A 91 44.51 1.07 -12.73
N GLY A 92 43.71 1.32 -13.76
CA GLY A 92 44.09 1.19 -15.16
C GLY A 92 45.18 2.17 -15.58
N LYS A 93 45.17 3.39 -15.03
CA LYS A 93 46.25 4.38 -15.22
C LYS A 93 47.53 3.95 -14.50
N LEU A 94 47.43 3.52 -13.25
CA LEU A 94 48.55 2.98 -12.46
C LEU A 94 49.20 1.74 -13.10
N THR A 95 48.46 0.96 -13.88
CA THR A 95 48.96 -0.24 -14.56
C THR A 95 49.44 0.00 -16.00
N ARG A 96 48.97 1.07 -16.66
CA ARG A 96 49.41 1.48 -18.01
C ARG A 96 50.67 2.33 -18.00
N GLU A 97 50.90 3.10 -16.94
CA GLU A 97 52.20 3.69 -16.66
C GLU A 97 53.14 2.58 -16.17
N ARG A 98 53.82 1.90 -17.10
CA ARG A 98 54.94 1.03 -16.73
C ARG A 98 56.02 1.87 -16.03
N PRO A 99 56.67 1.34 -14.99
CA PRO A 99 57.69 2.05 -14.23
C PRO A 99 58.91 2.24 -15.13
N SER A 100 59.24 3.50 -15.45
CA SER A 100 60.56 3.84 -16.00
C SER A 100 61.58 4.18 -14.91
N GLU A 101 61.18 4.17 -13.64
CA GLU A 101 62.04 4.22 -12.48
C GLU A 101 61.53 3.16 -11.49
N GLY A 102 62.44 2.38 -10.90
CA GLY A 102 62.09 1.25 -10.06
C GLY A 102 61.09 1.64 -8.99
N VAL A 103 59.98 0.89 -8.90
CA VAL A 103 58.97 1.07 -7.85
C VAL A 103 59.71 1.07 -6.51
N SER A 104 59.60 2.18 -5.79
CA SER A 104 60.28 2.33 -4.51
C SER A 104 59.66 1.36 -3.50
N LEU A 105 60.48 0.76 -2.63
CA LEU A 105 59.97 -0.13 -1.57
C LEU A 105 58.88 0.53 -0.72
N GLU A 106 58.94 1.85 -0.56
CA GLU A 106 57.95 2.67 0.15
C GLU A 106 56.56 2.69 -0.54
N GLU A 107 56.51 2.61 -1.87
CA GLU A 107 55.24 2.54 -2.61
C GLU A 107 54.60 1.16 -2.51
N ILE A 108 55.42 0.10 -2.48
CA ILE A 108 54.96 -1.27 -2.26
C ILE A 108 54.42 -1.42 -0.84
N GLU A 109 55.11 -0.88 0.16
CA GLU A 109 54.68 -0.91 1.56
C GLU A 109 53.36 -0.12 1.76
N LYS A 110 53.23 1.05 1.12
CA LYS A 110 51.95 1.81 1.12
C LYS A 110 50.82 1.06 0.43
N LEU A 111 51.12 0.26 -0.60
CA LEU A 111 50.13 -0.58 -1.28
C LEU A 111 49.70 -1.77 -0.42
N GLU A 112 50.63 -2.43 0.27
CA GLU A 112 50.32 -3.50 1.23
C GLU A 112 49.38 -3.00 2.34
N VAL A 113 49.68 -1.84 2.95
CA VAL A 113 48.82 -1.25 3.97
C VAL A 113 47.41 -0.97 3.43
N LYS A 114 47.29 -0.45 2.20
CA LYS A 114 45.99 -0.20 1.56
C LYS A 114 45.22 -1.49 1.27
N VAL A 115 45.92 -2.55 0.85
CA VAL A 115 45.32 -3.87 0.58
C VAL A 115 44.81 -4.49 1.89
N ASP A 116 45.58 -4.42 2.97
CA ASP A 116 45.16 -4.91 4.29
C ASP A 116 43.94 -4.15 4.83
N ASP A 117 43.90 -2.83 4.65
CA ASP A 117 42.76 -2.00 5.03
C ASP A 117 41.50 -2.36 4.23
N LEU A 118 41.65 -2.64 2.93
CA LEU A 118 40.55 -3.09 2.07
C LEU A 118 40.07 -4.49 2.47
N LEU A 119 40.98 -5.40 2.80
CA LEU A 119 40.64 -6.75 3.28
C LEU A 119 39.87 -6.69 4.59
N LYS A 120 40.29 -5.85 5.54
CA LYS A 120 39.56 -5.61 6.80
C LYS A 120 38.16 -5.07 6.55
N LYS A 121 38.04 -3.99 5.75
CA LYS A 121 36.73 -3.40 5.41
C LYS A 121 35.80 -4.40 4.71
N THR A 122 36.35 -5.25 3.84
CA THR A 122 35.59 -6.30 3.16
C THR A 122 35.12 -7.39 4.14
N GLY A 123 35.97 -7.76 5.11
CA GLY A 123 35.61 -8.66 6.21
C GLY A 123 34.47 -8.12 7.06
N ASP A 124 34.55 -6.85 7.48
CA ASP A 124 33.52 -6.18 8.29
C ASP A 124 32.20 -6.07 7.52
N PHE A 125 32.26 -5.73 6.22
CA PHE A 125 31.08 -5.69 5.36
C PHE A 125 30.43 -7.07 5.21
N SER A 126 31.22 -8.13 5.08
CA SER A 126 30.74 -9.51 5.01
C SER A 126 30.06 -9.94 6.31
N ALA A 127 30.63 -9.58 7.47
CA ALA A 127 30.04 -9.85 8.78
C ALA A 127 28.69 -9.12 8.96
N ASN A 128 28.64 -7.82 8.62
CA ASN A 128 27.41 -7.04 8.69
C ASN A 128 26.31 -7.58 7.78
N ASN A 129 26.66 -8.01 6.56
CA ASN A 129 25.71 -8.62 5.66
C ASN A 129 25.16 -9.96 6.18
N LYS A 130 25.99 -10.78 6.85
CA LYS A 130 25.51 -12.00 7.50
C LYS A 130 24.48 -11.69 8.59
N SER A 131 24.77 -10.69 9.44
CA SER A 131 23.83 -10.24 10.47
C SER A 131 22.50 -9.78 9.87
N LEU A 132 22.53 -8.96 8.81
CA LEU A 132 21.32 -8.48 8.14
C LEU A 132 20.50 -9.62 7.52
N VAL A 133 21.16 -10.63 6.96
CA VAL A 133 20.48 -11.82 6.41
C VAL A 133 19.81 -12.62 7.53
N GLU A 134 20.43 -12.72 8.69
CA GLU A 134 19.86 -13.40 9.86
C GLU A 134 18.64 -12.64 10.41
N ASP A 135 18.73 -11.32 10.56
CA ASP A 135 17.60 -10.47 10.94
C ASP A 135 16.43 -10.59 9.96
N LEU A 136 16.71 -10.61 8.66
CA LEU A 136 15.68 -10.78 7.62
C LEU A 136 15.01 -12.16 7.70
N ARG A 137 15.76 -13.23 8.01
CA ARG A 137 15.20 -14.57 8.23
C ARG A 137 14.29 -14.60 9.45
N ASP A 138 14.71 -13.97 10.55
CA ASP A 138 13.90 -13.88 11.77
C ASP A 138 12.62 -13.08 11.54
N HIS A 139 12.69 -12.00 10.77
CA HIS A 139 11.53 -11.21 10.38
C HIS A 139 10.57 -12.01 9.50
N LEU A 140 11.09 -12.77 8.53
CA LEU A 140 10.30 -13.69 7.71
C LEU A 140 9.58 -14.74 8.56
N ALA A 141 10.29 -15.39 9.49
CA ALA A 141 9.69 -16.38 10.39
C ALA A 141 8.58 -15.77 11.28
N LYS A 142 8.76 -14.53 11.77
CA LYS A 142 7.72 -13.80 12.51
C LYS A 142 6.50 -13.51 11.65
N ILE A 143 6.71 -13.09 10.39
CA ILE A 143 5.62 -12.86 9.44
C ILE A 143 4.88 -14.15 9.17
N GLU A 144 5.57 -15.24 8.83
CA GLU A 144 4.98 -16.56 8.57
C GLU A 144 4.12 -17.05 9.74
N LYS A 145 4.62 -16.91 10.98
CA LYS A 145 3.86 -17.23 12.19
C LYS A 145 2.60 -16.37 12.35
N SER A 146 2.70 -15.09 12.03
CA SER A 146 1.58 -14.14 12.12
C SER A 146 0.55 -14.38 11.02
N THR A 147 0.99 -14.69 9.79
CA THR A 147 0.12 -14.99 8.65
C THR A 147 -0.49 -16.38 8.73
N GLY A 148 0.20 -17.36 9.32
CA GLY A 148 -0.38 -18.67 9.64
C GLY A 148 -1.58 -18.54 10.59
N SER A 149 -1.52 -17.62 11.55
CA SER A 149 -2.65 -17.32 12.44
C SER A 149 -3.81 -16.57 11.76
N LEU A 150 -3.58 -15.89 10.63
CA LEU A 150 -4.62 -15.24 9.82
C LEU A 150 -5.47 -16.24 9.03
N SER A 151 -4.95 -17.45 8.78
CA SER A 151 -5.72 -18.59 8.26
C SER A 151 -6.73 -19.13 9.29
N GLU A 152 -6.64 -18.71 10.55
CA GLU A 152 -7.47 -19.14 11.66
C GLU A 152 -8.38 -17.99 12.14
N ILE A 153 -9.03 -17.24 11.24
CA ILE A 153 -10.33 -16.68 11.67
C ILE A 153 -11.17 -17.91 11.98
N PRO A 154 -11.51 -18.19 13.27
CA PRO A 154 -12.16 -19.44 13.61
C PRO A 154 -13.48 -19.46 12.84
N THR A 155 -13.68 -20.47 12.00
CA THR A 155 -14.93 -20.68 11.25
C THR A 155 -16.13 -20.57 12.18
N GLU A 156 -15.98 -21.02 13.42
CA GLU A 156 -16.96 -20.86 14.50
C GLU A 156 -17.38 -19.41 14.79
N ARG A 157 -16.44 -18.44 14.74
CA ARG A 157 -16.76 -17.01 14.93
C ARG A 157 -17.52 -16.47 13.73
N LEU A 158 -17.14 -16.88 12.52
CA LEU A 158 -17.82 -16.48 11.29
C LEU A 158 -19.25 -17.04 11.23
N GLU A 159 -19.40 -18.34 11.51
CA GLU A 159 -20.69 -19.03 11.59
C GLU A 159 -21.58 -18.47 12.71
N ARG A 160 -21.01 -18.07 13.84
CA ARG A 160 -21.76 -17.41 14.93
C ARG A 160 -22.32 -16.07 14.46
N VAL A 161 -21.49 -15.24 13.82
CA VAL A 161 -21.92 -13.94 13.27
C VAL A 161 -22.99 -14.13 12.19
N GLU A 162 -22.85 -15.12 11.33
CA GLU A 162 -23.85 -15.46 10.30
C GLU A 162 -25.19 -15.90 10.91
N ARG A 163 -25.15 -16.72 11.97
CA ARG A 163 -26.36 -17.10 12.71
C ARG A 163 -27.03 -15.91 13.39
N GLU A 164 -26.25 -15.05 14.05
CA GLU A 164 -26.77 -13.86 14.75
C GLU A 164 -27.39 -12.85 13.79
N THR A 165 -26.73 -12.59 12.65
CA THR A 165 -27.26 -11.70 11.59
C THR A 165 -28.52 -12.26 10.94
N SER A 166 -28.59 -13.57 10.69
CA SER A 166 -29.80 -14.22 10.16
C SER A 166 -30.97 -14.12 11.14
N ALA A 167 -30.72 -14.33 12.43
CA ALA A 167 -31.75 -14.17 13.47
C ALA A 167 -32.23 -12.72 13.60
N LEU A 168 -31.32 -11.75 13.45
CA LEU A 168 -31.67 -10.33 13.48
C LEU A 168 -32.54 -9.95 12.28
N LEU A 169 -32.21 -10.42 11.07
CA LEU A 169 -33.00 -10.17 9.86
C LEU A 169 -34.42 -10.72 9.99
N SER A 170 -34.57 -11.95 10.49
CA SER A 170 -35.90 -12.54 10.70
C SER A 170 -36.72 -11.71 11.70
N ARG A 171 -36.10 -11.23 12.79
CA ARG A 171 -36.77 -10.34 13.75
C ARG A 171 -37.16 -8.99 13.15
N MET A 172 -36.33 -8.43 12.26
CA MET A 172 -36.65 -7.19 11.56
C MET A 172 -37.81 -7.37 10.58
N GLU A 173 -37.89 -8.51 9.89
CA GLU A 173 -39.03 -8.83 9.03
C GLU A 173 -40.32 -8.99 9.81
N ASP A 174 -40.29 -9.70 10.94
CA ASP A 174 -41.47 -9.87 11.78
C ASP A 174 -41.91 -8.55 12.41
N LEU A 175 -40.96 -7.74 12.89
CA LEU A 175 -41.25 -6.38 13.34
C LEU A 175 -41.84 -5.52 12.21
N SER A 176 -41.34 -5.65 10.97
CA SER A 176 -41.89 -4.95 9.82
C SER A 176 -43.33 -5.38 9.51
N LYS A 177 -43.66 -6.66 9.67
CA LYS A 177 -45.04 -7.17 9.52
C LYS A 177 -45.92 -6.65 10.64
N ASP A 178 -45.45 -6.67 11.88
CA ASP A 178 -46.18 -6.16 13.04
C ASP A 178 -46.47 -4.66 12.89
N LEU A 179 -45.48 -3.88 12.47
CA LEU A 179 -45.67 -2.47 12.14
C LEU A 179 -46.69 -2.28 11.01
N HIS A 180 -46.67 -3.13 9.99
CA HIS A 180 -47.64 -3.09 8.91
C HIS A 180 -49.07 -3.44 9.37
N ILE A 181 -49.22 -4.37 10.33
CA ILE A 181 -50.51 -4.77 10.91
C ILE A 181 -51.05 -3.67 11.83
N VAL A 182 -50.20 -3.13 12.71
CA VAL A 182 -50.58 -2.11 13.70
C VAL A 182 -50.89 -0.77 13.04
N PHE A 183 -50.09 -0.38 12.04
CA PHE A 183 -50.22 0.91 11.39
C PHE A 183 -50.94 0.86 10.04
N GLY A 184 -51.25 -0.33 9.50
CA GLY A 184 -52.14 -0.54 8.35
C GLY A 184 -51.91 0.43 7.19
N GLN A 185 -50.93 0.19 6.32
CA GLN A 185 -50.52 1.09 5.22
C GLN A 185 -50.25 2.57 5.61
N ALA A 186 -50.41 2.98 6.87
CA ALA A 186 -50.21 4.38 7.25
C ALA A 186 -48.74 4.74 7.07
N ASP A 187 -48.52 5.86 6.38
CA ASP A 187 -47.20 6.43 6.23
C ASP A 187 -46.71 6.80 7.65
N VAL A 188 -45.60 6.22 8.07
CA VAL A 188 -44.98 6.45 9.39
C VAL A 188 -44.77 7.96 9.62
N ARG A 189 -44.59 8.76 8.55
CA ARG A 189 -44.53 10.22 8.63
C ARG A 189 -45.82 10.86 9.11
N GLU A 190 -46.98 10.33 8.71
CA GLU A 190 -48.29 10.84 9.07
C GLU A 190 -48.63 10.57 10.54
N LEU A 191 -48.24 9.40 11.05
CA LEU A 191 -48.34 9.03 12.47
C LEU A 191 -47.44 9.87 13.38
N VAL A 192 -46.19 10.12 12.96
CA VAL A 192 -45.29 11.04 13.69
C VAL A 192 -45.85 12.46 13.69
N HIS A 193 -46.45 12.90 12.59
CA HIS A 193 -47.07 14.22 12.49
C HIS A 193 -48.32 14.36 13.38
N LEU A 194 -49.16 13.31 13.46
CA LEU A 194 -50.31 13.25 14.38
C LEU A 194 -49.89 13.20 15.86
N GLY A 195 -48.86 12.41 16.19
CA GLY A 195 -48.33 12.30 17.55
C GLY A 195 -47.67 13.60 18.04
N LEU A 196 -47.07 14.39 17.13
CA LEU A 196 -46.53 15.71 17.45
C LEU A 196 -47.63 16.78 17.56
N LYS A 197 -48.69 16.72 16.74
CA LYS A 197 -49.86 17.60 16.88
C LYS A 197 -50.63 17.36 18.18
N GLY A 198 -50.73 16.12 18.64
CA GLY A 198 -51.39 15.77 19.90
C GLY A 198 -50.62 16.17 21.17
N LYS A 199 -49.33 16.55 21.06
CA LYS A 199 -48.51 17.07 22.16
C LYS A 199 -48.40 18.61 22.18
N LEU A 200 -48.96 19.28 21.17
CA LEU A 200 -48.97 20.73 21.02
C LEU A 200 -50.38 21.34 21.17
N ALA A 201 -51.33 20.56 21.70
CA ALA A 201 -52.67 20.99 22.09
C ALA A 201 -52.86 20.78 23.60
#